data_AF-A0A972ZEC0-F1
#
_entry.id   AF-A0A972ZEC0-F1
#
_cell.length_a   1.000
_cell.length_b   1.000
_cell.length_c   1.000
_cell.angle_alpha   90.00
_cell.angle_beta   90.00
_cell.angle_gamma   90.00
#
_symmetry.space_group_name_H-M   'P 1'
#
loop_
_entity.id
_entity.type
_entity.pdbx_description
1 polymer ?
#
loop_
_entity_poly.entity_id
_entity_poly.type
_entity_poly.pdbx_seq_one_letter_code
_entity_poly.pdbx_strand_id
1 'polypeptide(L)'
;MNRKHQKTLDRIVEKPERSDIPWKDIEGLIIALGGEISEGRGSRVRLYLNGVRAVFHRPHPKRVTDKGAVSSMRRFLKEAEVIS
;
A
#
# COMPACT_ATOMS: atom_id res chain seq x y z
N MET A 1 9.48 -10.95 4.57
CA MET A 1 8.41 -10.43 5.44
C MET A 1 8.85 -10.41 6.91
N ASN A 2 8.49 -9.40 7.71
CA ASN A 2 8.72 -9.41 9.17
C ASN A 2 7.42 -9.07 9.93
N ARG A 3 7.45 -9.10 11.27
CA ARG A 3 6.25 -8.84 12.10
C ARG A 3 5.63 -7.45 11.86
N LYS A 4 6.44 -6.45 11.55
CA LYS A 4 5.94 -5.09 11.24
C LYS A 4 5.18 -5.09 9.92
N HIS A 5 5.72 -5.70 8.89
CA HIS A 5 5.07 -5.79 7.57
C HIS A 5 3.78 -6.60 7.64
N GLN A 6 3.76 -7.71 8.39
CA GLN A 6 2.53 -8.48 8.63
C GLN A 6 1.45 -7.62 9.27
N LYS A 7 1.79 -6.85 10.32
CA LYS A 7 0.85 -5.92 10.96
C LYS A 7 0.33 -4.86 9.99
N THR A 8 1.15 -4.35 9.08
CA THR A 8 0.69 -3.43 8.03
C THR A 8 -0.30 -4.11 7.09
N LEU A 9 0.00 -5.33 6.65
CA LEU A 9 -0.88 -6.12 5.81
C LEU A 9 -2.23 -6.33 6.50
N ASP A 10 -2.24 -6.80 7.75
CA ASP A 10 -3.46 -7.03 8.53
C ASP A 10 -4.31 -5.76 8.64
N ARG A 11 -3.68 -4.59 8.88
CA ARG A 11 -4.37 -3.28 8.92
C ARG A 11 -4.95 -2.87 7.57
N ILE A 12 -4.33 -3.25 6.45
CA ILE A 12 -4.87 -3.01 5.11
C ILE A 12 -6.07 -3.92 4.85
N VAL A 13 -6.09 -5.14 5.41
CA VAL A 13 -7.18 -6.13 5.24
C VAL A 13 -8.30 -5.95 6.28
N GLU A 14 -8.09 -5.16 7.33
CA GLU A 14 -9.11 -4.80 8.32
C GLU A 14 -10.31 -4.06 7.69
N LYS A 15 -11.53 -4.32 8.20
CA LYS A 15 -12.76 -3.59 7.86
C LYS A 15 -13.43 -3.09 9.15
N PRO A 16 -13.94 -1.85 9.20
CA PRO A 16 -13.93 -0.82 8.13
C PRO A 16 -12.51 -0.31 7.81
N GLU A 17 -12.34 0.39 6.70
CA GLU A 17 -11.04 0.93 6.27
C GLU A 17 -10.45 1.86 7.33
N ARG A 18 -9.19 1.60 7.67
CA ARG A 18 -8.40 2.50 8.49
C ARG A 18 -7.98 3.75 7.72
N SER A 19 -7.75 4.83 8.46
CA SER A 19 -7.27 6.12 7.93
C SER A 19 -6.00 6.61 8.62
N ASP A 20 -5.26 5.69 9.24
CA ASP A 20 -4.13 5.95 10.13
C ASP A 20 -2.90 5.06 9.82
N ILE A 21 -2.87 4.44 8.63
CA ILE A 21 -1.75 3.60 8.20
C ILE A 21 -0.68 4.51 7.59
N PRO A 22 0.54 4.59 8.17
CA PRO A 22 1.61 5.41 7.60
C PRO A 22 1.97 4.95 6.20
N TRP A 23 2.09 5.87 5.25
CA TRP A 23 2.42 5.52 3.85
C TRP A 23 3.76 4.78 3.75
N LYS A 24 4.75 5.18 4.55
CA LYS A 24 6.07 4.53 4.62
C LYS A 24 5.99 3.05 5.04
N ASP A 25 5.00 2.69 5.87
CA ASP A 25 4.81 1.29 6.26
C ASP A 25 4.22 0.47 5.11
N ILE A 26 3.39 1.08 4.26
CA ILE A 26 2.90 0.47 3.03
C ILE A 26 4.04 0.30 2.03
N GLU A 27 4.87 1.33 1.81
CA GLU A 27 6.06 1.22 0.94
C GLU A 27 6.98 0.07 1.41
N GLY A 28 7.25 -0.02 2.72
CA GLY A 28 8.04 -1.11 3.29
C GLY A 28 7.42 -2.50 3.08
N LEU A 29 6.09 -2.62 3.20
CA LEU A 29 5.37 -3.87 2.91
C LEU A 29 5.53 -4.28 1.44
N ILE A 30 5.35 -3.34 0.49
CA ILE A 30 5.48 -3.64 -0.95
C ILE A 30 6.89 -4.14 -1.29
N ILE A 31 7.93 -3.46 -0.81
CA ILE A 31 9.32 -3.91 -1.00
C ILE A 31 9.53 -5.30 -0.37
N ALA A 32 8.98 -5.55 0.83
CA ALA A 32 9.11 -6.83 1.51
C ALA A 32 8.35 -7.99 0.84
N LEU A 33 7.38 -7.67 -0.02
CA LEU A 33 6.66 -8.61 -0.89
C LEU A 33 7.37 -8.84 -2.23
N GLY A 34 8.52 -8.18 -2.47
CA GLY A 34 9.25 -8.25 -3.75
C GLY A 34 8.73 -7.29 -4.82
N GLY A 35 7.90 -6.32 -4.44
CA GLY A 35 7.39 -5.30 -5.35
C GLY A 35 8.38 -4.15 -5.57
N GLU A 36 8.12 -3.38 -6.61
CA GLU A 36 8.88 -2.19 -6.97
C GLU A 36 8.06 -0.91 -6.76
N ILE A 37 8.75 0.16 -6.40
CA ILE A 37 8.17 1.47 -6.16
C ILE A 37 8.93 2.49 -7.00
N SER A 38 8.22 3.27 -7.81
CA SER A 38 8.80 4.37 -8.58
C SER A 38 8.03 5.66 -8.41
N GLU A 39 8.75 6.78 -8.45
CA GLU A 39 8.16 8.11 -8.33
C GLU A 39 7.64 8.60 -9.69
N GLY A 40 6.46 9.21 -9.67
CA GLY A 40 5.88 9.92 -10.81
C GLY A 40 6.09 11.42 -10.71
N ARG A 41 5.45 12.17 -11.62
CA ARG A 41 5.38 13.64 -11.48
C ARG A 41 4.55 14.00 -10.24
N GLY A 42 5.06 14.90 -9.41
CA GLY A 42 4.40 15.36 -8.19
C GLY A 42 4.36 14.29 -7.09
N SER A 43 3.25 14.16 -6.37
CA SER A 43 3.09 13.18 -5.30
C SER A 43 2.76 11.76 -5.78
N ARG A 44 2.76 11.51 -7.08
CA ARG A 44 2.39 10.20 -7.64
C ARG A 44 3.45 9.15 -7.32
N VAL A 45 3.00 7.97 -6.91
CA VAL A 45 3.83 6.79 -6.70
C VAL A 45 3.24 5.64 -7.50
N ARG A 46 4.08 4.95 -8.26
CA ARG A 46 3.68 3.74 -8.99
C ARG A 46 4.21 2.53 -8.25
N LEU A 47 3.33 1.57 -8.02
CA LEU A 47 3.65 0.29 -7.41
C LEU A 47 3.54 -0.80 -8.47
N TYR A 48 4.48 -1.72 -8.45
CA TYR A 48 4.46 -2.93 -9.27
C TYR A 48 4.66 -4.14 -8.35
N LEU A 49 3.78 -5.13 -8.44
CA LEU A 49 3.87 -6.36 -7.65
C LEU A 49 3.20 -7.50 -8.41
N ASN A 50 3.88 -8.63 -8.57
CA ASN A 50 3.35 -9.83 -9.22
C ASN A 50 2.68 -9.56 -10.58
N GLY A 51 3.28 -8.73 -11.43
CA GLY A 51 2.72 -8.38 -12.74
C GLY A 51 1.65 -7.27 -12.72
N VAL A 52 1.16 -6.87 -11.55
CA VAL A 52 0.11 -5.86 -11.39
C VAL A 52 0.71 -4.48 -11.14
N ARG A 53 0.13 -3.44 -11.75
CA ARG A 53 0.52 -2.04 -11.57
C ARG A 53 -0.60 -1.23 -10.97
N ALA A 54 -0.27 -0.35 -10.04
CA ALA A 54 -1.20 0.64 -9.50
C ALA A 54 -0.50 1.98 -9.26
N VAL A 55 -1.27 3.06 -9.35
CA VAL A 55 -0.79 4.43 -9.11
C VAL A 55 -1.53 5.00 -7.91
N PHE A 56 -0.75 5.53 -6.96
CA PHE A 56 -1.24 6.18 -5.76
C PHE A 56 -0.69 7.60 -5.68
N HIS A 57 -1.24 8.40 -4.77
CA HIS A 57 -0.68 9.68 -4.37
C HIS A 57 -0.17 9.57 -2.94
N ARG A 58 1.09 9.97 -2.70
CA ARG A 58 1.63 10.10 -1.36
C ARG A 58 0.77 11.09 -0.56
N PRO A 59 0.27 10.70 0.62
CA PRO A 59 -0.55 11.59 1.44
C PRO A 59 0.27 12.75 1.98
N HIS A 60 -0.16 13.96 1.69
CA HIS A 60 0.44 15.20 2.18
C HIS A 60 -0.65 16.14 2.70
N PRO A 61 -0.49 16.78 3.88
CA PRO A 61 0.65 16.76 4.80
C PRO A 61 0.61 15.62 5.85
N LYS A 62 -0.52 14.92 5.99
CA LYS A 62 -0.80 14.03 7.12
C LYS A 62 0.07 12.76 7.21
N ARG A 63 0.86 12.43 6.17
CA ARG A 63 1.75 11.24 6.05
C ARG A 63 1.08 9.87 6.26
N VAL A 64 -0.23 9.84 6.54
CA VAL A 64 -1.06 8.64 6.70
C VAL A 64 -2.01 8.48 5.52
N THR A 65 -2.29 7.23 5.18
CA THR A 65 -3.12 6.82 4.06
C THR A 65 -4.59 6.97 4.43
N ASP A 66 -5.37 7.66 3.61
CA ASP A 66 -6.82 7.78 3.81
C ASP A 66 -7.57 6.48 3.47
N LYS A 67 -8.85 6.41 3.84
CA LYS A 67 -9.69 5.22 3.65
C LYS A 67 -9.79 4.80 2.17
N GLY A 68 -9.86 5.75 1.24
CA GLY A 68 -9.98 5.47 -0.18
C GLY A 68 -8.70 4.85 -0.75
N ALA A 69 -7.55 5.38 -0.35
CA ALA A 69 -6.25 4.82 -0.69
C ALA A 69 -6.01 3.45 -0.02
N VAL A 70 -6.49 3.23 1.22
CA VAL A 70 -6.45 1.90 1.87
C VAL A 70 -7.32 0.89 1.13
N SER A 71 -8.55 1.27 0.74
CA SER A 71 -9.43 0.42 -0.06
C SER A 71 -8.79 0.05 -1.40
N SER A 72 -8.18 1.03 -2.08
CA SER A 72 -7.46 0.82 -3.35
C SER A 72 -6.23 -0.07 -3.18
N MET A 73 -5.48 0.09 -2.08
CA MET A 73 -4.33 -0.77 -1.76
C MET A 73 -4.75 -2.22 -1.51
N ARG A 74 -5.85 -2.44 -0.80
CA ARG A 74 -6.41 -3.78 -0.59
C ARG A 74 -6.80 -4.44 -1.91
N ARG A 75 -7.45 -3.69 -2.80
CA ARG A 75 -7.78 -4.17 -4.15
C ARG A 75 -6.51 -4.53 -4.92
N PHE A 76 -5.50 -3.67 -4.91
CA PHE A 76 -4.20 -3.93 -5.55
C PHE A 76 -3.54 -5.21 -5.03
N LEU A 77 -3.51 -5.42 -3.70
CA LEU A 77 -2.94 -6.63 -3.10
C LEU A 77 -3.72 -7.90 -3.46
N LYS A 78 -5.04 -7.80 -3.63
CA LYS A 78 -5.88 -8.91 -4.11
C LYS A 78 -5.62 -9.23 -5.58
N GLU A 79 -5.53 -8.21 -6.43
CA GLU A 79 -5.19 -8.38 -7.85
C GLU A 79 -3.76 -8.94 -8.02
N ALA A 80 -2.83 -8.57 -7.14
CA ALA A 80 -1.47 -9.09 -7.09
C ALA A 80 -1.35 -10.45 -6.37
N GLU A 81 -2.46 -11.12 -6.07
CA GLU A 81 -2.52 -12.46 -5.46
C GLU A 81 -1.79 -12.59 -4.10
N VAL A 82 -1.66 -11.48 -3.36
CA VAL A 82 -1.08 -11.47 -2.00
C VAL A 82 -2.12 -11.88 -0.96
N ILE A 83 -3.38 -11.53 -1.20
CA ILE A 83 -4.53 -11.78 -0.31
C ILE A 83 -5.73 -12.27 -1.12
N SER A 84 -6.60 -13.04 -0.48
CA SER A 84 -7.79 -13.66 -1.09
C SER A 84 -9.05 -12.79 -1.02
#